data_AF-A0A0D8XWQ4-F1
#
_entry.id   AF-A0A0D8XWQ4-F1
#
_cell.length_a   1.000
_cell.length_b   1.000
_cell.length_c   1.000
_cell.angle_alpha   90.00
_cell.angle_beta   90.00
_cell.angle_gamma   90.00
#
_symmetry.space_group_name_H-M   'P 1'
#
loop_
_entity.id
_entity.type
_entity.pdbx_description
1 polymer ?
#
loop_
_entity_poly.entity_id
_entity_poly.type
_entity_poly.pdbx_seq_one_letter_code
_entity_poly.pdbx_strand_id
1 'polypeptide(L)'
;MFQIKQYYYLAGVAVFSWLDPDDLLDKSYSDSKGEFHLIGGTTEFTAMEPVLSVYHDCNDGIKSGVRKLSFGLPDHYITPGPTPRKTMDVGVINLELHYKAEERVDNDPIEWNLTARKQIKSEYDEMV
;
A
#
# COMPACT_ATOMS: atom_id res chain seq x y z
N MET A 1 7.02 -2.90 -11.50
CA MET A 1 7.04 -1.74 -10.58
C MET A 1 5.62 -1.55 -10.06
N PHE A 2 5.41 -1.59 -8.76
CA PHE A 2 4.09 -1.46 -8.13
C PHE A 2 4.16 -0.46 -6.98
N GLN A 3 3.01 0.07 -6.56
CA GLN A 3 2.94 1.11 -5.53
C GLN A 3 2.63 0.48 -4.18
N ILE A 4 3.38 0.87 -3.15
CA ILE A 4 3.17 0.41 -1.78
C ILE A 4 2.84 1.61 -0.91
N LYS A 5 1.84 1.46 -0.05
CA LYS A 5 1.44 2.44 0.95
C LYS A 5 1.39 1.79 2.31
N GLN A 6 1.86 2.51 3.32
CA GLN A 6 1.69 2.16 4.72
C GLN A 6 0.67 3.10 5.33
N TYR A 7 -0.35 2.53 5.96
CA TYR A 7 -1.39 3.25 6.68
C TYR A 7 -1.36 2.86 8.16
N TYR A 8 -2.04 3.64 9.01
CA TYR A 8 -2.49 3.15 10.30
C TYR A 8 -3.95 3.50 10.55
N TYR A 9 -4.54 2.74 11.46
CA TYR A 9 -5.90 2.92 11.96
C TYR A 9 -5.90 3.06 13.48
N LEU A 10 -6.90 3.76 14.01
CA LEU A 10 -7.15 3.84 15.44
C LEU A 10 -7.99 2.65 15.91
N ALA A 11 -7.41 1.81 16.77
CA ALA A 11 -8.13 0.71 17.39
C ALA A 11 -9.21 1.24 18.35
N GLY A 12 -10.48 0.91 18.10
CA GLY A 12 -11.53 0.98 19.12
C GLY A 12 -12.37 2.27 19.19
N VAL A 13 -12.31 3.16 18.20
CA VAL A 13 -13.07 4.42 18.25
C VAL A 13 -13.79 4.78 16.93
N ALA A 14 -14.74 3.95 16.51
CA ALA A 14 -15.55 4.19 15.30
C ALA A 14 -16.31 5.54 15.30
N VAL A 15 -16.60 6.09 16.50
CA VAL A 15 -17.25 7.41 16.66
C VAL A 15 -16.31 8.60 16.46
N PHE A 16 -14.98 8.40 16.49
CA PHE A 16 -13.97 9.45 16.29
C PHE A 16 -13.20 9.31 14.95
N SER A 17 -13.46 8.28 14.14
CA SER A 17 -12.85 8.11 12.81
C SER A 17 -13.07 9.30 11.85
N TRP A 18 -14.08 10.15 12.08
CA TRP A 18 -14.23 11.41 11.33
C TRP A 18 -13.25 12.52 11.79
N LEU A 19 -12.76 12.46 13.03
CA LEU A 19 -11.81 13.42 13.60
C LEU A 19 -10.36 13.03 13.34
N ASP A 20 -10.10 11.74 13.06
CA ASP A 20 -8.79 11.25 12.63
C ASP A 20 -8.96 10.22 11.48
N PRO A 21 -8.94 10.66 10.21
CA PRO A 21 -9.03 9.76 9.05
C PRO A 21 -7.77 8.88 8.94
N ASP A 22 -7.89 7.71 8.30
CA ASP A 22 -6.77 6.79 8.12
C ASP A 22 -5.54 7.52 7.55
N ASP A 23 -4.48 7.49 8.33
CA ASP A 23 -3.31 8.31 8.07
C ASP A 23 -2.31 7.54 7.22
N LEU A 24 -1.88 8.16 6.13
CA LEU A 24 -0.81 7.65 5.28
C LEU A 24 0.53 7.90 5.99
N LEU A 25 1.15 6.83 6.49
CA LEU A 25 2.44 6.88 7.18
C LEU A 25 3.60 7.06 6.21
N ASP A 26 3.60 6.30 5.11
CA ASP A 26 4.62 6.36 4.07
C ASP A 26 4.10 5.77 2.75
N LYS A 27 4.68 6.18 1.62
CA LYS A 27 4.36 5.69 0.28
C LYS A 27 5.62 5.60 -0.56
N SER A 28 5.79 4.47 -1.25
CA SER A 28 6.90 4.28 -2.19
C SER A 28 6.51 3.35 -3.34
N TYR A 29 7.41 3.17 -4.29
CA TYR A 29 7.31 2.17 -5.35
C TYR A 29 8.39 1.11 -5.14
N SER A 30 8.08 -0.12 -5.54
CA SER A 30 9.11 -1.15 -5.60
C SER A 30 10.12 -0.84 -6.69
N ASP A 31 11.36 -1.22 -6.45
CA ASP A 31 12.44 -1.09 -7.43
C ASP A 31 12.33 -2.14 -8.55
N SER A 32 13.34 -2.19 -9.43
CA SER A 32 13.41 -3.17 -10.53
C SER A 32 13.47 -4.63 -10.08
N LYS A 33 13.85 -4.90 -8.83
CA LYS A 33 13.91 -6.25 -8.23
C LYS A 33 12.67 -6.59 -7.41
N GLY A 34 11.75 -5.64 -7.24
CA GLY A 34 10.57 -5.79 -6.38
C GLY A 34 10.83 -5.45 -4.92
N GLU A 35 12.01 -4.92 -4.58
CA GLU A 35 12.37 -4.52 -3.22
C GLU A 35 11.73 -3.17 -2.87
N PHE A 36 11.34 -3.00 -1.60
CA PHE A 36 10.83 -1.75 -1.08
C PHE A 36 11.20 -1.59 0.39
N HIS A 37 11.28 -0.34 0.84
CA HIS A 37 11.48 0.01 2.23
C HIS A 37 10.58 1.19 2.57
N LEU A 38 9.80 1.05 3.64
CA LEU A 38 8.87 2.08 4.11
C LEU A 38 9.20 2.42 5.56
N ILE A 39 9.22 3.71 5.86
CA ILE A 39 9.43 4.26 7.19
C ILE A 39 8.41 5.38 7.39
N GLY A 40 7.48 5.17 8.30
CA GLY A 40 6.52 6.20 8.68
C GLY A 40 6.28 6.22 10.19
N GLY A 41 5.71 7.31 10.66
CA GLY A 41 5.38 7.52 12.06
C GLY A 41 4.34 8.61 12.20
N THR A 42 3.55 8.52 13.26
CA THR A 42 2.52 9.50 13.61
C THR A 42 2.60 9.81 15.10
N THR A 43 1.91 10.86 15.54
CA THR A 43 1.68 11.15 16.96
C THR A 43 0.28 10.71 17.32
N GLU A 44 0.16 9.59 18.03
CA GLU A 44 -1.14 9.02 18.38
C GLU A 44 -1.28 8.85 19.90
N PHE A 45 -2.49 9.10 20.41
CA PHE A 45 -2.81 8.91 21.84
C PHE A 45 -3.21 7.47 22.16
N THR A 46 -3.66 6.71 21.16
CA THR A 46 -4.15 5.33 21.27
C THR A 46 -3.19 4.30 20.68
N ALA A 47 -3.60 3.03 20.66
CA ALA A 47 -2.83 1.96 20.05
C ALA A 47 -2.93 2.02 18.52
N MET A 48 -1.78 1.94 17.86
CA MET A 48 -1.67 1.98 16.40
C MET A 48 -1.86 0.59 15.80
N GLU A 49 -2.69 0.48 14.75
CA GLU A 49 -2.86 -0.74 13.94
C GLU A 49 -2.33 -0.51 12.52
N PRO A 50 -1.03 -0.72 12.26
CA PRO A 50 -0.42 -0.45 10.98
C PRO A 50 -0.84 -1.46 9.90
N VAL A 51 -1.09 -0.97 8.69
CA VAL A 51 -1.47 -1.78 7.53
C VAL A 51 -0.57 -1.46 6.35
N LEU A 52 -0.04 -2.51 5.72
CA LEU A 52 0.67 -2.45 4.45
C LEU A 52 -0.30 -2.72 3.31
N SER A 53 -0.46 -1.76 2.40
CA SER A 53 -1.26 -1.89 1.18
C SER A 53 -0.36 -1.91 -0.06
N VAL A 54 -0.46 -2.97 -0.86
CA VAL A 54 0.24 -3.13 -2.15
C VAL A 54 -0.76 -2.96 -3.28
N TYR A 55 -0.50 -2.01 -4.19
CA TYR A 55 -1.31 -1.73 -5.36
C TYR A 55 -0.56 -2.15 -6.62
N HIS A 56 -1.16 -3.03 -7.42
CA HIS A 56 -0.51 -3.63 -8.58
C HIS A 56 -1.48 -3.99 -9.70
N ASP A 57 -0.93 -4.27 -10.88
CA ASP A 57 -1.60 -4.73 -12.10
C ASP A 57 -1.02 -6.05 -12.63
N CYS A 58 -0.14 -6.70 -11.84
CA CYS A 58 0.48 -7.97 -12.21
C CYS A 58 -0.58 -9.03 -12.57
N ASN A 59 -0.41 -9.67 -13.73
CA ASN A 59 -1.32 -10.69 -14.26
C ASN A 59 -2.81 -10.26 -14.30
N ASP A 60 -3.10 -8.96 -14.48
CA ASP A 60 -4.48 -8.45 -14.45
C ASP A 60 -5.12 -8.25 -15.84
N GLY A 61 -4.30 -8.22 -16.90
CA GLY A 61 -4.76 -7.96 -18.28
C GLY A 61 -5.28 -6.52 -18.46
N ILE A 62 -6.13 -6.29 -19.46
CA ILE A 62 -6.77 -4.97 -19.67
C ILE A 62 -8.06 -4.90 -18.87
N LYS A 63 -7.95 -4.52 -17.59
CA LYS A 63 -9.11 -4.24 -16.74
C LYS A 63 -8.99 -2.85 -16.12
N SER A 64 -10.12 -2.20 -15.87
CA SER A 64 -10.13 -0.89 -15.21
C SER A 64 -9.75 -1.02 -13.74
N GLY A 65 -9.04 -0.03 -13.21
CA GLY A 65 -8.61 -0.03 -11.80
C GLY A 65 -7.34 -0.86 -11.56
N VAL A 66 -6.96 -0.98 -10.29
CA VAL A 66 -5.79 -1.73 -9.83
C VAL A 66 -6.18 -2.74 -8.76
N ARG A 67 -5.40 -3.81 -8.62
CA ARG A 67 -5.54 -4.80 -7.56
C ARG A 67 -4.86 -4.27 -6.30
N LYS A 68 -5.51 -4.42 -5.14
CA LYS A 68 -5.02 -3.97 -3.84
C LYS A 68 -4.99 -5.15 -2.88
N LEU A 69 -3.82 -5.39 -2.28
CA LEU A 69 -3.62 -6.38 -1.23
C LEU A 69 -3.24 -5.67 0.07
N SER A 70 -3.93 -5.98 1.16
CA SER A 70 -3.72 -5.34 2.45
C SER A 70 -3.28 -6.34 3.51
N PHE A 71 -2.26 -5.99 4.29
CA PHE A 71 -1.73 -6.81 5.38
C PHE A 71 -1.68 -6.01 6.67
N GLY A 72 -2.28 -6.53 7.74
CA GLY A 72 -2.03 -6.02 9.08
C GLY A 72 -0.60 -6.33 9.51
N LEU A 73 0.12 -5.33 9.99
CA LEU A 73 1.47 -5.48 10.51
C LEU A 73 1.42 -5.66 12.03
N PRO A 74 2.26 -6.53 12.63
CA PRO A 74 2.24 -6.75 14.07
C PRO A 74 2.72 -5.53 14.87
N ASP A 75 1.98 -5.18 15.93
CA ASP A 75 2.22 -3.99 16.74
C ASP A 75 3.60 -3.97 17.44
N HIS A 76 4.23 -5.13 17.65
CA HIS A 76 5.53 -5.22 18.32
C HIS A 76 6.72 -4.67 17.50
N TYR A 77 6.48 -4.26 16.25
CA TYR A 77 7.41 -3.51 15.41
C TYR A 77 7.27 -1.99 15.56
N ILE A 78 6.23 -1.51 16.24
CA ILE A 78 6.02 -0.09 16.52
C ILE A 78 6.94 0.32 17.66
N THR A 79 7.68 1.41 17.48
CA THR A 79 8.66 1.88 18.47
C THR A 79 8.48 3.37 18.74
N PRO A 80 8.57 3.82 20.00
CA PRO A 80 8.43 5.23 20.32
C PRO A 80 9.63 6.04 19.83
N GLY A 81 9.33 7.23 19.28
CA GLY A 81 10.30 8.20 18.79
C GLY A 81 10.34 8.32 17.27
N PRO A 82 11.13 9.26 16.74
CA PRO A 82 11.15 9.60 15.32
C PRO A 82 11.90 8.59 14.45
N THR A 83 12.64 7.66 15.05
CA THR A 83 13.45 6.68 14.32
C THR A 83 13.03 5.27 14.73
N PRO A 84 12.66 4.41 13.77
CA PRO A 84 12.30 3.03 14.07
C PRO A 84 13.51 2.27 14.64
N ARG A 85 13.29 1.54 15.74
CA ARG A 85 14.37 0.71 16.35
C ARG A 85 14.41 -0.72 15.81
N LYS A 86 13.39 -1.11 15.05
CA LYS A 86 13.24 -2.44 14.47
C LYS A 86 12.63 -2.30 13.08
N THR A 87 13.02 -3.21 12.20
CA THR A 87 12.47 -3.33 10.85
C THR A 87 11.82 -4.69 10.74
N MET A 88 10.60 -4.73 10.22
CA MET A 88 9.91 -5.96 9.87
C MET A 88 10.28 -6.35 8.44
N ASP A 89 10.67 -7.60 8.25
CA ASP A 89 10.74 -8.22 6.92
C ASP A 89 9.39 -8.91 6.64
N VAL A 90 8.67 -8.42 5.64
CA VAL A 90 7.38 -9.00 5.21
C VAL A 90 7.56 -10.20 4.28
N GLY A 91 8.80 -10.49 3.88
CA GLY A 91 9.15 -11.57 2.97
C GLY A 91 8.84 -11.26 1.51
N VAL A 92 8.78 -12.33 0.71
CA VAL A 92 8.50 -12.25 -0.73
C VAL A 92 7.02 -12.57 -0.98
N ILE A 93 6.30 -11.60 -1.53
CA ILE A 93 4.87 -11.73 -1.87
C ILE A 93 4.75 -11.87 -3.39
N ASN A 94 4.20 -13.00 -3.86
CA ASN A 94 3.96 -13.20 -5.28
C ASN A 94 2.65 -12.52 -5.71
N LEU A 95 2.74 -11.46 -6.51
CA LEU A 95 1.60 -10.65 -6.97
C LEU A 95 0.90 -11.19 -8.23
N GLU A 96 1.40 -12.27 -8.84
CA GLU A 96 0.72 -12.94 -9.95
C GLU A 96 -0.48 -13.78 -9.49
N LEU A 97 -0.48 -14.20 -8.23
CA LEU A 97 -1.53 -15.01 -7.61
C LEU A 97 -2.78 -14.18 -7.34
N HIS A 98 -3.95 -14.83 -7.37
CA HIS A 98 -5.21 -14.25 -6.93
C HIS A 98 -5.48 -14.57 -5.46
N TYR A 99 -5.28 -13.59 -4.58
CA TYR A 99 -5.56 -13.72 -3.16
C TYR A 99 -7.05 -13.53 -2.88
N LYS A 100 -7.63 -14.33 -1.97
CA LYS A 100 -9.06 -14.27 -1.65
C LYS A 100 -9.51 -12.94 -1.05
N ALA A 101 -8.63 -12.27 -0.32
CA ALA A 101 -8.89 -10.98 0.35
C ALA A 101 -8.35 -9.79 -0.47
N GLU A 102 -8.07 -10.00 -1.75
CA GLU A 102 -7.65 -8.92 -2.64
C GLU A 102 -8.86 -8.08 -3.08
N GLU A 103 -8.68 -6.77 -3.07
CA GLU A 103 -9.68 -5.80 -3.49
C GLU A 103 -9.35 -5.25 -4.87
N ARG A 104 -10.37 -4.73 -5.56
CA ARG A 104 -10.19 -3.96 -6.78
C ARG A 104 -10.53 -2.50 -6.52
N VAL A 105 -9.57 -1.62 -6.79
CA VAL A 105 -9.71 -0.18 -6.56
C VAL A 105 -9.79 0.54 -7.90
N ASP A 106 -10.98 1.03 -8.22
CA ASP A 106 -11.22 1.90 -9.37
C ASP A 106 -11.01 3.36 -8.94
N ASN A 107 -10.02 4.04 -9.55
CA ASN A 107 -9.64 5.43 -9.27
C ASN A 107 -9.27 5.71 -7.79
N ASP A 108 -8.02 5.42 -7.43
CA ASP A 108 -7.44 5.83 -6.14
C ASP A 108 -7.35 7.38 -6.07
N PRO A 109 -7.97 8.03 -5.05
CA PRO A 109 -7.94 9.49 -4.90
C PRO A 109 -6.56 10.06 -4.54
N ILE A 110 -5.56 9.23 -4.20
CA ILE A 110 -4.18 9.68 -3.95
C ILE A 110 -3.28 9.25 -5.12
N GLU A 111 -3.34 10.08 -6.15
CA GLU A 111 -2.57 10.10 -7.40
C GLU A 111 -2.13 8.73 -7.92
N TRP A 112 -2.92 8.23 -8.86
CA TRP A 112 -2.32 7.58 -10.01
C TRP A 112 -2.29 8.60 -11.16
N ASN A 113 -1.12 9.16 -11.38
CA ASN A 113 -0.94 10.19 -12.39
C ASN A 113 -1.17 9.60 -13.79
N LEU A 114 -1.88 10.34 -14.66
CA LEU A 114 -2.30 9.93 -16.00
C LEU A 114 -1.15 9.46 -16.92
N THR A 115 0.09 9.77 -16.55
CA THR A 115 1.32 9.36 -17.22
C THR A 115 1.54 7.84 -17.17
N ALA A 116 1.18 7.18 -16.07
CA ALA A 116 1.29 5.73 -15.95
C ALA A 116 0.30 4.99 -16.89
N ARG A 117 -0.92 5.53 -17.11
CA ARG A 117 -1.83 5.01 -18.19
C ARG A 117 -1.20 5.09 -19.55
N LYS A 118 -0.53 6.20 -19.85
CA LYS A 118 -0.03 6.46 -21.21
C LYS A 118 1.09 5.49 -21.58
N GLN A 119 1.99 5.18 -20.65
CA GLN A 119 3.08 4.23 -20.88
C GLN A 119 2.57 2.79 -21.00
N ILE A 120 1.67 2.36 -20.12
CA ILE A 120 1.09 1.01 -20.18
C ILE A 120 0.25 0.83 -21.45
N LYS A 121 -0.47 1.88 -21.89
CA LYS A 121 -1.24 1.83 -23.13
C LYS A 121 -0.36 1.85 -24.38
N SER A 122 0.72 2.64 -24.40
CA SER A 122 1.65 2.66 -25.55
C SER A 122 2.39 1.34 -25.73
N GLU A 123 2.79 0.69 -24.64
CA GLU A 123 3.48 -0.60 -24.70
C GLU A 123 2.54 -1.75 -25.12
N TYR A 124 1.25 -1.67 -24.77
CA TYR A 124 0.22 -2.60 -25.24
C TYR A 124 -0.12 -2.39 -26.73
N ASP A 125 -0.26 -1.14 -27.19
CA ASP A 125 -0.57 -0.82 -28.59
C ASP A 125 0.61 -1.14 -29.55
N GLU A 126 1.84 -1.29 -29.03
CA GLU A 126 3.00 -1.78 -29.81
C GLU A 126 3.09 -3.32 -29.88
N MET A 127 2.32 -4.03 -29.05
CA MET A 127 2.27 -5.50 -29.00
C MET A 127 1.06 -6.11 -29.74
N VAL A 128 0.20 -5.30 -30.37
CA VAL A 128 -0.98 -5.75 -31.15
C VAL A 128 -0.91 -5.24 -32.59
#